data_AF-A0A2V7Z678-F1
#
_entry.id   AF-A0A2V7Z678-F1
#
_cell.length_a   1.000
_cell.length_b   1.000
_cell.length_c   1.000
_cell.angle_alpha   90.00
_cell.angle_beta   90.00
_cell.angle_gamma   90.00
#
_symmetry.space_group_name_H-M   'P 1'
#
loop_
_entity.id
_entity.type
_entity.pdbx_description
1 polymer ?
#
loop_
_entity_poly.entity_id
_entity_poly.type
_entity_poly.pdbx_seq_one_letter_code
_entity_poly.pdbx_strand_id
1 'polypeptide(L)'
;MPLAFHPDETSPLVAALLSDLGIAPGTLELAIDARDEMLGFLVGSCEGDRDRALFGYFRSGASIADSLGQVLRWRFGSLERMGKILDFASGYGRVTRFLVRDVPPERVWVADVYADGVRFQEERLGVHGLVSAIRPEDFVCAERFDAILVTSLFTHLPEERFVAWLRVLLGLLTPGGMLVFSAHSPEVLPPGVPSPETGIHFQETSESGSLAKSDYGSTWVTEEFVRLRLDHAIGPGASLHRIERGLCNFQDLYLALPEGGVDFSGLDFQGEPQLSLERARLEDGGNRLDLGGWVAVRSGAIHGIEAMLDGERLAAVAGLEPRPDVAAFLGSERHLRSGWDLACPLPPGTSRTSAVLRLRVVDGRGRPQPLWAGSIESALLAGSRQEGEKLFRELWQSQNLLAEERARAAVATGEAEALRVRIQAMEASRFWKIRNAWFAVKRWLGLTEER
;
A
#
# COMPACT_ATOMS: atom_id res chain seq x y z
N MET A 1 31.09 -3.56 -12.09
CA MET A 1 29.75 -4.13 -12.32
C MET A 1 28.96 -3.17 -13.21
N PRO A 2 28.12 -3.65 -14.15
CA PRO A 2 27.23 -2.78 -14.93
C PRO A 2 26.17 -2.14 -14.01
N LEU A 3 25.90 -0.85 -14.20
CA LEU A 3 24.90 -0.12 -13.40
C LEU A 3 23.68 0.24 -14.26
N ALA A 4 22.49 0.13 -13.68
CA ALA A 4 21.25 0.68 -14.25
C ALA A 4 21.03 2.14 -13.86
N PHE A 5 21.71 2.64 -12.82
CA PHE A 5 21.75 4.05 -12.45
C PHE A 5 23.14 4.38 -11.91
N HIS A 6 23.79 5.39 -12.50
CA HIS A 6 25.14 5.80 -12.12
C HIS A 6 25.10 6.92 -11.07
N PRO A 7 26.05 6.99 -10.12
CA PRO A 7 26.14 8.09 -9.16
C PRO A 7 26.27 9.48 -9.80
N ASP A 8 26.89 9.55 -10.98
CA ASP A 8 27.09 10.80 -11.74
C ASP A 8 25.86 11.17 -12.59
N GLU A 9 24.84 10.29 -12.65
CA GLU A 9 23.61 10.55 -13.37
C GLU A 9 22.69 11.44 -12.55
N THR A 10 22.14 12.48 -13.19
CA THR A 10 21.22 13.41 -12.54
C THR A 10 19.78 13.01 -12.78
N SER A 11 19.03 12.74 -11.71
CA SER A 11 17.57 12.68 -11.75
C SER A 11 16.98 13.78 -10.86
N PRO A 12 16.25 14.77 -11.42
CA PRO A 12 15.65 15.85 -10.65
C PRO A 12 14.70 15.34 -9.56
N LEU A 13 13.95 14.27 -9.83
CA LEU A 13 13.02 13.69 -8.85
C LEU A 13 13.77 13.04 -7.68
N VAL A 14 14.88 12.34 -7.95
CA VAL A 14 15.74 11.78 -6.89
C VAL A 14 16.38 12.89 -6.07
N ALA A 15 16.96 13.91 -6.71
CA ALA A 15 17.56 15.04 -5.99
C ALA A 15 16.53 15.73 -5.06
N ALA A 16 15.31 15.93 -5.56
CA ALA A 16 14.24 16.53 -4.81
C ALA A 16 13.75 15.63 -3.65
N LEU A 17 13.69 14.31 -3.86
CA LEU A 17 13.43 13.33 -2.80
C LEU A 17 14.49 13.41 -1.69
N LEU A 18 15.78 13.40 -2.05
CA LEU A 18 16.87 13.48 -1.08
C LEU A 18 16.79 14.76 -0.25
N SER A 19 16.50 15.89 -0.90
CA SER A 19 16.28 17.16 -0.20
C SER A 19 15.15 17.08 0.83
N ASP A 20 14.06 16.38 0.53
CA ASP A 20 12.91 16.24 1.44
C ASP A 20 13.23 15.35 2.63
N LEU A 21 14.03 14.33 2.39
CA LEU A 21 14.53 13.43 3.43
C LEU A 21 15.68 14.05 4.26
N GLY A 22 16.07 15.30 4.00
CA GLY A 22 17.19 15.97 4.67
C GLY A 22 18.54 15.32 4.36
N ILE A 23 18.67 14.70 3.19
CA ILE A 23 19.87 14.00 2.73
C ILE A 23 20.71 14.96 1.91
N ALA A 24 21.93 15.23 2.38
CA ALA A 24 22.87 16.06 1.64
C ALA A 24 23.29 15.38 0.32
N PRO A 25 23.43 16.14 -0.78
CA PRO A 25 23.93 15.60 -2.03
C PRO A 25 25.29 14.90 -1.85
N GLY A 26 25.44 13.73 -2.45
CA GLY A 26 26.68 12.94 -2.42
C GLY A 26 26.92 12.14 -1.13
N THR A 27 26.03 12.20 -0.12
CA THR A 27 26.19 11.40 1.12
C THR A 27 25.45 10.07 1.11
N LEU A 28 24.62 9.82 0.10
CA LEU A 28 23.92 8.56 -0.10
C LEU A 28 24.47 7.88 -1.35
N GLU A 29 24.76 6.59 -1.29
CA GLU A 29 25.13 5.79 -2.46
C GLU A 29 23.90 5.56 -3.34
N LEU A 30 23.94 6.15 -4.54
CA LEU A 30 22.84 6.13 -5.50
C LEU A 30 23.00 5.04 -6.55
N ALA A 31 24.17 4.41 -6.71
CA ALA A 31 24.36 3.35 -7.69
C ALA A 31 23.28 2.26 -7.56
N ILE A 32 22.74 1.83 -8.70
CA ILE A 32 21.84 0.67 -8.81
C ILE A 32 22.48 -0.30 -9.78
N ASP A 33 22.73 -1.54 -9.35
CA ASP A 33 23.28 -2.58 -10.21
C ASP A 33 22.29 -2.92 -11.33
N ALA A 34 22.78 -3.19 -12.54
CA ALA A 34 21.94 -3.49 -13.69
C ALA A 34 21.12 -4.79 -13.54
N ARG A 35 21.47 -5.66 -12.59
CA ARG A 35 20.76 -6.90 -12.27
C ARG A 35 19.72 -6.75 -11.16
N ASP A 36 19.55 -5.54 -10.61
CA ASP A 36 18.50 -5.28 -9.63
C ASP A 36 17.11 -5.28 -10.31
N GLU A 37 16.39 -6.40 -10.17
CA GLU A 37 15.06 -6.60 -10.75
C GLU A 37 14.02 -5.59 -10.23
N MET A 38 14.22 -5.02 -9.02
CA MET A 38 13.25 -4.09 -8.43
C MET A 38 13.14 -2.78 -9.20
N LEU A 39 14.23 -2.26 -9.74
CA LEU A 39 14.15 -1.07 -10.60
C LEU A 39 13.40 -1.39 -11.88
N GLY A 40 13.67 -2.55 -12.50
CA GLY A 40 12.95 -3.00 -13.69
C GLY A 40 11.44 -3.14 -13.47
N PHE A 41 11.04 -3.74 -12.35
CA PHE A 41 9.64 -3.85 -11.93
C PHE A 41 8.95 -2.48 -11.78
N LEU A 42 9.64 -1.51 -11.16
CA LEU A 42 9.11 -0.16 -10.97
C LEU A 42 9.01 0.63 -12.28
N VAL A 43 9.97 0.46 -13.20
CA VAL A 43 9.89 1.04 -14.55
C VAL A 43 8.65 0.52 -15.28
N GLY A 44 8.40 -0.80 -15.22
CA GLY A 44 7.18 -1.39 -15.79
C GLY A 44 5.90 -0.81 -15.16
N SER A 45 5.88 -0.69 -13.83
CA SER A 45 4.75 -0.13 -13.07
C SER A 45 4.52 1.36 -13.32
N CYS A 46 5.54 2.09 -13.77
CA CYS A 46 5.47 3.50 -14.14
C CYS A 46 5.28 3.73 -15.65
N GLU A 47 4.75 2.74 -16.39
CA GLU A 47 4.52 2.83 -17.86
C GLU A 47 5.81 3.17 -18.64
N GLY A 48 6.98 2.78 -18.13
CA GLY A 48 8.29 3.10 -18.73
C GLY A 48 8.91 4.42 -18.27
N ASP A 49 8.24 5.20 -17.42
CA ASP A 49 8.80 6.43 -16.85
C ASP A 49 9.89 6.11 -15.82
N ARG A 50 11.15 6.21 -16.26
CA ARG A 50 12.33 5.87 -15.46
C ARG A 50 12.56 6.83 -14.30
N ASP A 51 12.30 8.13 -14.46
CA ASP A 51 12.50 9.09 -13.38
C ASP A 51 11.51 8.86 -12.23
N ARG A 52 10.24 8.58 -12.55
CA ARG A 52 9.24 8.20 -11.54
C ARG A 52 9.57 6.86 -10.90
N ALA A 53 10.09 5.90 -11.67
CA ALA A 53 10.54 4.62 -11.13
C ALA A 53 11.73 4.77 -10.16
N LEU A 54 12.71 5.61 -10.49
CA LEU A 54 13.83 5.94 -9.61
C LEU A 54 13.35 6.62 -8.33
N PHE A 55 12.44 7.60 -8.44
CA PHE A 55 11.79 8.22 -7.29
C PHE A 55 11.11 7.15 -6.41
N GLY A 56 10.31 6.26 -7.01
CA GLY A 56 9.65 5.16 -6.29
C GLY A 56 10.63 4.19 -5.63
N TYR A 57 11.74 3.85 -6.29
CA TYR A 57 12.77 2.95 -5.80
C TYR A 57 13.42 3.50 -4.52
N PHE A 58 13.92 4.74 -4.56
CA PHE A 58 14.57 5.36 -3.41
C PHE A 58 13.57 5.72 -2.31
N ARG A 59 12.38 6.24 -2.66
CA ARG A 59 11.34 6.61 -1.69
C ARG A 59 10.88 5.38 -0.89
N SER A 60 10.64 4.26 -1.57
CA SER A 60 10.25 3.02 -0.88
C SER A 60 11.38 2.45 -0.03
N GLY A 61 12.64 2.51 -0.48
CA GLY A 61 13.80 2.14 0.33
C GLY A 61 13.90 2.97 1.62
N ALA A 62 13.75 4.30 1.50
CA ALA A 62 13.77 5.22 2.63
C ALA A 62 12.59 4.99 3.59
N SER A 63 11.38 4.79 3.06
CA SER A 63 10.17 4.52 3.86
C SER A 63 10.32 3.24 4.68
N ILE A 64 10.77 2.15 4.06
CA ILE A 64 11.00 0.88 4.75
C ILE A 64 12.08 1.05 5.83
N ALA A 65 13.19 1.73 5.51
CA ALA A 65 14.24 1.97 6.49
C ALA A 65 13.76 2.84 7.67
N ASP A 66 12.88 3.83 7.46
CA ASP A 66 12.27 4.59 8.56
C ASP A 66 11.36 3.69 9.41
N SER A 67 10.50 2.87 8.82
CA SER A 67 9.65 1.91 9.54
C SER A 67 10.48 0.95 10.41
N LEU A 68 11.52 0.34 9.84
CA LEU A 68 12.43 -0.54 10.58
C LEU A 68 13.17 0.23 11.68
N GLY A 69 13.67 1.43 11.37
CA GLY A 69 14.35 2.29 12.32
C GLY A 69 13.48 2.73 13.50
N GLN A 70 12.16 2.91 13.32
CA GLN A 70 11.23 3.20 14.41
C GLN A 70 11.18 2.04 15.41
N VAL A 71 11.02 0.82 14.92
CA VAL A 71 10.95 -0.38 15.76
C VAL A 71 12.27 -0.63 16.47
N LEU A 72 13.39 -0.50 15.74
CA LEU A 72 14.72 -0.67 16.31
C LEU A 72 15.02 0.37 17.41
N ARG A 73 14.65 1.65 17.21
CA ARG A 73 14.78 2.68 18.25
C ARG A 73 13.90 2.39 19.46
N TRP A 74 12.68 1.91 19.26
CA TRP A 74 11.83 1.48 20.36
C TRP A 74 12.47 0.34 21.18
N ARG A 75 13.01 -0.68 20.51
CA ARG A 75 13.57 -1.85 21.20
C ARG A 75 14.92 -1.60 21.88
N PHE A 76 15.79 -0.82 21.25
CA PHE A 76 17.20 -0.66 21.65
C PHE A 76 17.53 0.76 22.15
N GLY A 77 16.58 1.69 22.13
CA GLY A 77 16.72 3.08 22.55
C GLY A 77 17.45 3.98 21.54
N SER A 78 18.56 3.50 20.96
CA SER A 78 19.29 4.20 19.90
C SER A 78 19.96 3.23 18.92
N LEU A 79 19.93 3.57 17.63
CA LEU A 79 20.58 2.79 16.56
C LEU A 79 22.11 2.80 16.70
N GLU A 80 22.69 3.86 17.25
CA GLU A 80 24.14 3.97 17.49
C GLU A 80 24.67 2.98 18.53
N ARG A 81 23.79 2.53 19.44
CA ARG A 81 24.14 1.63 20.55
C ARG A 81 23.86 0.16 20.25
N MET A 82 23.22 -0.12 19.11
CA MET A 82 22.98 -1.49 18.69
C MET A 82 24.30 -2.18 18.30
N GLY A 83 24.38 -3.48 18.57
CA GLY A 83 25.42 -4.35 18.06
C GLY A 83 25.17 -4.70 16.60
N LYS A 84 25.21 -5.99 16.28
CA LYS A 84 25.15 -6.47 14.88
C LYS A 84 23.71 -6.52 14.39
N ILE A 85 23.47 -6.01 13.18
CA ILE A 85 22.20 -6.18 12.47
C ILE A 85 22.39 -6.99 11.19
N LEU A 86 21.37 -7.74 10.80
CA LEU A 86 21.31 -8.46 9.54
C LEU A 86 20.12 -7.99 8.71
N ASP A 87 20.37 -7.51 7.50
CA ASP A 87 19.36 -7.32 6.45
C ASP A 87 19.34 -8.58 5.57
N PHE A 88 18.35 -9.44 5.79
CA PHE A 88 18.23 -10.76 5.16
C PHE A 88 17.23 -10.72 4.00
N ALA A 89 17.61 -11.35 2.88
CA ALA A 89 16.99 -11.14 1.56
C ALA A 89 17.08 -9.67 1.10
N SER A 90 18.27 -9.09 1.26
CA SER A 90 18.57 -7.66 1.03
C SER A 90 18.57 -7.24 -0.46
N GLY A 91 18.57 -8.19 -1.39
CA GLY A 91 18.71 -7.98 -2.82
C GLY A 91 20.00 -7.23 -3.17
N TYR A 92 19.85 -6.04 -3.76
CA TYR A 92 20.94 -5.13 -4.13
C TYR A 92 20.98 -3.86 -3.26
N GLY A 93 20.42 -3.94 -2.04
CA GLY A 93 20.59 -2.89 -1.02
C GLY A 93 19.70 -1.66 -1.17
N ARG A 94 18.49 -1.82 -1.72
CA ARG A 94 17.48 -0.73 -1.81
C ARG A 94 17.15 -0.15 -0.43
N VAL A 95 17.03 -1.00 0.59
CA VAL A 95 16.75 -0.60 1.98
C VAL A 95 18.06 -0.35 2.73
N THR A 96 19.04 -1.25 2.60
CA THR A 96 20.33 -1.21 3.30
C THR A 96 21.05 0.13 3.16
N ARG A 97 21.04 0.75 1.97
CA ARG A 97 21.67 2.06 1.73
C ARG A 97 21.14 3.18 2.64
N PHE A 98 19.92 3.07 3.14
CA PHE A 98 19.35 4.01 4.10
C PHE A 98 19.64 3.58 5.55
N LEU A 99 19.69 2.27 5.84
CA LEU A 99 20.05 1.76 7.17
C LEU A 99 21.46 2.19 7.59
N VAL A 100 22.43 2.15 6.67
CA VAL A 100 23.83 2.50 6.94
C VAL A 100 24.07 3.99 7.25
N ARG A 101 23.03 4.82 7.15
CA ARG A 101 23.08 6.23 7.59
C ARG A 101 22.97 6.37 9.10
N ASP A 102 22.20 5.49 9.72
CA ASP A 102 21.89 5.53 11.15
C ASP A 102 22.64 4.45 11.93
N VAL A 103 23.12 3.40 11.24
CA VAL A 103 23.90 2.30 11.81
C VAL A 103 25.26 2.25 11.10
N PRO A 104 26.39 2.23 11.83
CA PRO A 104 27.71 2.13 11.22
C PRO A 104 27.82 0.88 10.31
N PRO A 105 28.34 1.01 9.07
CA PRO A 105 28.43 -0.10 8.11
C PRO A 105 29.11 -1.36 8.66
N GLU A 106 30.13 -1.21 9.50
CA GLU A 106 30.83 -2.29 10.19
C GLU A 106 29.98 -3.10 11.19
N ARG A 107 28.73 -2.66 11.42
CA ARG A 107 27.74 -3.38 12.23
C ARG A 107 26.59 -3.94 11.41
N VAL A 108 26.61 -3.77 10.10
CA VAL A 108 25.55 -4.21 9.19
C VAL A 108 26.05 -5.42 8.39
N TRP A 109 25.30 -6.50 8.49
CA TRP A 109 25.43 -7.66 7.61
C TRP A 109 24.28 -7.65 6.61
N VAL A 110 24.56 -8.09 5.40
CA VAL A 110 23.57 -8.33 4.36
C VAL A 110 23.64 -9.79 3.96
N ALA A 111 22.48 -10.40 3.73
CA ALA A 111 22.40 -11.74 3.16
C ALA A 111 21.41 -11.80 2.02
N ASP A 112 21.80 -12.48 0.95
CA ASP A 112 20.94 -12.75 -0.19
C ASP A 112 21.44 -13.96 -1.00
N VAL A 113 20.55 -14.60 -1.76
CA VAL A 113 20.90 -15.67 -2.70
C VAL A 113 21.64 -15.11 -3.93
N TYR A 114 21.44 -13.83 -4.24
CA TYR A 114 22.22 -13.14 -5.27
C TYR A 114 23.61 -12.78 -4.76
N ALA A 115 24.58 -13.69 -4.95
CA ALA A 115 25.97 -13.46 -4.56
C ALA A 115 26.57 -12.17 -5.15
N ASP A 116 26.12 -11.77 -6.34
CA ASP A 116 26.50 -10.51 -6.96
C ASP A 116 25.88 -9.28 -6.27
N GLY A 117 24.65 -9.40 -5.76
CA GLY A 117 23.98 -8.35 -4.98
C GLY A 117 24.60 -8.19 -3.60
N VAL A 118 25.01 -9.28 -2.97
CA VAL A 118 25.79 -9.27 -1.72
C VAL A 118 27.12 -8.55 -1.96
N ARG A 119 27.91 -8.97 -2.96
CA ARG A 119 29.19 -8.34 -3.28
C ARG A 119 29.05 -6.86 -3.64
N PHE A 120 28.01 -6.49 -4.39
CA PHE A 120 27.70 -5.10 -4.72
C PHE A 120 27.54 -4.26 -3.45
N GLN A 121 26.80 -4.75 -2.46
CA GLN A 121 26.57 -4.05 -1.21
C GLN A 121 27.85 -3.94 -0.37
N GLU A 122 28.69 -4.98 -0.30
CA GLU A 122 30.00 -4.90 0.38
C GLU A 122 30.88 -3.80 -0.24
N GLU A 123 31.01 -3.80 -1.57
CA GLU A 123 31.86 -2.85 -2.30
C GLU A 123 31.36 -1.39 -2.20
N ARG A 124 30.03 -1.20 -2.16
CA ARG A 124 29.40 0.12 -2.29
C ARG A 124 28.95 0.75 -0.98
N LEU A 125 28.52 -0.08 -0.04
CA LEU A 125 27.95 0.35 1.24
C LEU A 125 28.91 0.08 2.41
N GLY A 126 30.00 -0.67 2.20
CA GLY A 126 30.98 -0.98 3.24
C GLY A 126 30.47 -1.95 4.31
N VAL A 127 29.39 -2.68 4.01
CA VAL A 127 28.77 -3.67 4.90
C VAL A 127 29.42 -5.04 4.77
N HIS A 128 29.07 -5.98 5.65
CA HIS A 128 29.52 -7.36 5.59
C HIS A 128 28.56 -8.24 4.79
N GLY A 129 29.07 -9.03 3.83
CA GLY A 129 28.25 -9.89 2.99
C GLY A 129 28.22 -11.35 3.43
N LEU A 130 27.03 -11.96 3.37
CA LEU A 130 26.81 -13.39 3.51
C LEU A 130 26.00 -13.91 2.31
N VAL A 131 26.59 -14.79 1.50
CA VAL A 131 25.81 -15.44 0.44
C VAL A 131 24.87 -16.45 1.09
N SER A 132 23.56 -16.22 0.92
CA SER A 132 22.50 -17.07 1.44
C SER A 132 22.24 -18.27 0.52
N ALA A 133 21.27 -19.10 0.90
CA ALA A 133 20.81 -20.24 0.13
C ALA A 133 19.29 -20.15 -0.09
N ILE A 134 18.76 -20.93 -1.05
CA ILE A 134 17.31 -21.09 -1.21
C ILE A 134 16.74 -21.95 -0.07
N ARG A 135 17.51 -22.97 0.32
CA ARG A 135 17.15 -23.93 1.37
C ARG A 135 17.76 -23.51 2.71
N PRO A 136 16.95 -23.39 3.78
CA PRO A 136 17.43 -22.95 5.09
C PRO A 136 18.55 -23.81 5.68
N GLU A 137 18.54 -25.12 5.44
CA GLU A 137 19.54 -26.07 5.93
C GLU A 137 20.94 -25.86 5.31
N ASP A 138 21.01 -25.23 4.14
CA ASP A 138 22.25 -24.92 3.44
C ASP A 138 22.86 -23.58 3.89
N PHE A 139 22.11 -22.78 4.67
CA PHE A 139 22.59 -21.49 5.14
C PHE A 139 23.48 -21.62 6.38
N VAL A 140 24.76 -21.31 6.20
CA VAL A 140 25.76 -21.35 7.28
C VAL A 140 26.09 -19.93 7.71
N CYS A 141 25.80 -19.62 8.98
CA CYS A 141 26.13 -18.34 9.59
C CYS A 141 26.74 -18.56 10.98
N ALA A 142 28.00 -18.16 11.14
CA ALA A 142 28.70 -18.19 12.43
C ALA A 142 28.33 -16.99 13.32
N GLU A 143 27.75 -15.95 12.73
CA GLU A 143 27.40 -14.71 13.41
C GLU A 143 26.09 -14.80 14.19
N ARG A 144 25.90 -13.84 15.11
CA ARG A 144 24.65 -13.62 15.84
C ARG A 144 24.31 -12.14 15.82
N PHE A 145 23.02 -11.84 15.83
CA PHE A 145 22.50 -10.49 15.58
C PHE A 145 21.55 -10.03 16.67
N ASP A 146 21.64 -8.75 17.03
CA ASP A 146 20.67 -8.11 17.91
C ASP A 146 19.36 -7.86 17.16
N ALA A 147 19.43 -7.58 15.86
CA ALA A 147 18.25 -7.49 15.02
C ALA A 147 18.46 -8.18 13.67
N ILE A 148 17.45 -8.93 13.25
CA ILE A 148 17.37 -9.48 11.89
C ILE A 148 16.16 -8.86 11.22
N LEU A 149 16.38 -8.21 10.09
CA LEU A 149 15.37 -7.52 9.29
C LEU A 149 15.14 -8.35 8.03
N VAL A 150 13.89 -8.66 7.73
CA VAL A 150 13.51 -9.48 6.57
C VAL A 150 12.42 -8.77 5.80
N THR A 151 12.81 -8.05 4.77
CA THR A 151 11.88 -7.28 3.94
C THR A 151 11.47 -8.10 2.73
N SER A 152 10.18 -8.45 2.64
CA SER A 152 9.57 -9.06 1.45
C SER A 152 10.12 -10.44 1.06
N LEU A 153 10.55 -11.26 2.03
CA LEU A 153 10.85 -12.68 1.80
C LEU A 153 9.67 -13.58 2.19
N PHE A 154 9.16 -13.44 3.41
CA PHE A 154 8.06 -14.28 3.92
C PHE A 154 6.74 -14.07 3.18
N THR A 155 6.64 -13.00 2.40
CA THR A 155 5.61 -12.73 1.39
C THR A 155 5.66 -13.66 0.18
N HIS A 156 6.71 -14.47 0.02
CA HIS A 156 6.97 -15.27 -1.19
C HIS A 156 7.28 -16.74 -0.93
N LEU A 157 7.43 -17.14 0.34
CA LEU A 157 7.81 -18.51 0.69
C LEU A 157 6.59 -19.42 0.86
N PRO A 158 6.58 -20.65 0.31
CA PRO A 158 5.61 -21.66 0.68
C PRO A 158 5.84 -22.09 2.12
N GLU A 159 4.82 -22.74 2.69
CA GLU A 159 4.75 -23.06 4.11
C GLU A 159 6.00 -23.74 4.67
N GLU A 160 6.52 -24.79 4.01
CA GLU A 160 7.68 -25.53 4.52
C GLU A 160 8.91 -24.62 4.68
N ARG A 161 9.21 -23.81 3.66
CA ARG A 161 10.35 -22.88 3.71
C ARG A 161 10.09 -21.70 4.63
N PHE A 162 8.86 -21.21 4.70
CA PHE A 162 8.48 -20.18 5.68
C PHE A 162 8.86 -20.64 7.09
N VAL A 163 8.43 -21.84 7.49
CA VAL A 163 8.68 -22.37 8.83
C VAL A 163 10.16 -22.62 9.09
N ALA A 164 10.86 -23.20 8.11
CA ALA A 164 12.27 -23.51 8.26
C ALA A 164 13.15 -22.24 8.32
N TRP A 165 12.88 -21.21 7.50
CA TRP A 165 13.56 -19.91 7.60
C TRP A 165 13.28 -19.19 8.92
N LEU A 166 12.02 -19.21 9.39
CA LEU A 166 11.67 -18.61 10.69
C LEU A 166 12.53 -19.21 11.82
N ARG A 167 12.69 -20.55 11.84
CA ARG A 167 13.53 -21.24 12.83
C ARG A 167 15.00 -20.87 12.71
N VAL A 168 15.56 -20.88 11.49
CA VAL A 168 16.98 -20.54 11.27
C VAL A 168 17.27 -19.11 11.74
N LEU A 169 16.46 -18.15 11.32
CA LEU A 169 16.67 -16.74 11.65
C LEU A 169 16.52 -16.47 13.14
N LEU A 170 15.51 -17.04 13.81
CA LEU A 170 15.38 -16.93 15.26
C LEU A 170 16.59 -17.52 16.02
N GLY A 171 17.17 -18.62 15.51
CA GLY A 171 18.37 -19.24 16.07
C GLY A 171 19.66 -18.41 15.91
N LEU A 172 19.63 -17.37 15.08
CA LEU A 172 20.74 -16.43 14.87
C LEU A 172 20.63 -15.17 15.74
N LEU A 173 19.57 -15.02 16.54
CA LEU A 173 19.44 -13.90 17.45
C LEU A 173 20.37 -14.02 18.66
N THR A 174 20.91 -12.90 19.12
CA THR A 174 21.51 -12.77 20.45
C THR A 174 20.41 -12.79 21.53
N PRO A 175 20.75 -13.03 22.81
CA PRO A 175 19.80 -12.85 23.90
C PRO A 175 19.26 -11.41 23.93
N GLY A 176 17.93 -11.26 23.92
CA GLY A 176 17.24 -9.96 23.81
C GLY A 176 17.15 -9.42 22.37
N GLY A 177 17.61 -10.18 21.38
CA GLY A 177 17.48 -9.84 19.98
C GLY A 177 16.04 -9.98 19.45
N MET A 178 15.79 -9.39 18.28
CA MET A 178 14.47 -9.35 17.65
C MET A 178 14.54 -9.69 16.16
N LEU A 179 13.61 -10.52 15.70
CA LEU A 179 13.36 -10.75 14.28
C LEU A 179 12.20 -9.85 13.84
N VAL A 180 12.44 -9.04 12.81
CA VAL A 180 11.45 -8.17 12.18
C VAL A 180 11.26 -8.65 10.75
N PHE A 181 10.05 -9.05 10.38
CA PHE A 181 9.79 -9.56 9.04
C PHE A 181 8.43 -9.13 8.51
N SER A 182 8.31 -9.04 7.19
CA SER A 182 7.05 -8.68 6.54
C SER A 182 6.37 -9.86 5.84
N ALA A 183 5.03 -9.84 5.84
CA ALA A 183 4.19 -10.86 5.21
C ALA A 183 2.89 -10.22 4.66
N HIS A 184 2.24 -10.88 3.70
CA HIS A 184 0.94 -10.40 3.21
C HIS A 184 -0.18 -10.89 4.12
N SER A 185 -1.05 -9.96 4.52
CA SER A 185 -2.32 -10.28 5.19
C SER A 185 -3.35 -10.82 4.19
N PRO A 186 -4.32 -11.68 4.59
CA PRO A 186 -5.42 -12.07 3.74
C PRO A 186 -6.24 -10.88 3.18
N GLU A 187 -6.15 -9.71 3.82
CA GLU A 187 -6.80 -8.48 3.33
C GLU A 187 -6.29 -7.98 1.98
N VAL A 188 -5.08 -8.36 1.57
CA VAL A 188 -4.49 -7.99 0.28
C VAL A 188 -4.49 -9.16 -0.70
N LEU A 189 -5.33 -10.17 -0.46
CA LEU A 189 -5.57 -11.24 -1.41
C LEU A 189 -6.16 -10.69 -2.72
N PRO A 190 -5.76 -11.23 -3.88
CA PRO A 190 -6.38 -10.88 -5.15
C PRO A 190 -7.89 -11.20 -5.14
N PRO A 191 -8.73 -10.39 -5.83
CA PRO A 191 -10.15 -10.66 -5.94
C PRO A 191 -10.44 -12.07 -6.46
N GLY A 192 -11.37 -12.77 -5.79
CA GLY A 192 -11.76 -14.14 -6.16
C GLY A 192 -10.89 -15.25 -5.57
N VAL A 193 -9.80 -14.90 -4.85
CA VAL A 193 -9.03 -15.88 -4.08
C VAL A 193 -9.67 -16.05 -2.69
N PRO A 194 -10.02 -17.28 -2.27
CA PRO A 194 -10.61 -17.50 -0.95
C PRO A 194 -9.57 -17.24 0.16
N SER A 195 -10.05 -16.81 1.32
CA SER A 195 -9.21 -16.69 2.51
C SER A 195 -8.63 -18.07 2.91
N PRO A 196 -7.39 -18.12 3.43
CA PRO A 196 -6.73 -19.39 3.75
C PRO A 196 -7.42 -20.13 4.90
N GLU A 197 -7.95 -21.33 4.65
CA GLU A 197 -8.59 -22.16 5.68
C GLU A 197 -7.60 -22.65 6.75
N THR A 198 -6.36 -22.92 6.36
CA THR A 198 -5.28 -23.40 7.25
C THR A 198 -4.37 -22.27 7.75
N GLY A 199 -4.74 -21.01 7.48
CA GLY A 199 -3.99 -19.82 7.89
C GLY A 199 -2.84 -19.41 6.96
N ILE A 200 -2.53 -20.18 5.89
CA ILE A 200 -1.60 -19.80 4.82
C ILE A 200 -2.17 -20.11 3.44
N HIS A 201 -1.91 -19.24 2.48
CA HIS A 201 -2.19 -19.45 1.05
C HIS A 201 -0.94 -19.14 0.24
N PHE A 202 -0.53 -20.05 -0.64
CA PHE A 202 0.63 -19.89 -1.51
C PHE A 202 0.23 -20.07 -2.98
N GLN A 203 0.75 -19.20 -3.85
CA GLN A 203 0.61 -19.30 -5.30
C GLN A 203 1.98 -19.16 -5.96
N GLU A 204 2.22 -19.95 -7.02
CA GLU A 204 3.43 -19.85 -7.83
C GLU A 204 3.37 -18.66 -8.81
N THR A 205 3.21 -17.47 -8.25
CA THR A 205 3.18 -16.19 -8.95
C THR A 205 4.17 -15.25 -8.27
N SER A 206 5.07 -14.66 -9.04
CA SER A 206 6.01 -13.67 -8.53
C SER A 206 6.40 -12.69 -9.63
N GLU A 207 6.76 -11.49 -9.20
CA GLU A 207 7.46 -10.44 -9.93
C GLU A 207 8.90 -10.79 -10.29
N SER A 208 9.55 -11.71 -9.55
CA SER A 208 10.93 -12.08 -9.82
C SER A 208 11.04 -12.85 -11.13
N GLY A 209 12.04 -12.47 -11.95
CA GLY A 209 12.34 -13.11 -13.22
C GLY A 209 13.36 -14.25 -13.11
N SER A 210 14.16 -14.26 -12.04
CA SER A 210 15.32 -15.14 -11.91
C SER A 210 15.12 -16.33 -10.95
N LEU A 211 14.14 -16.28 -10.04
CA LEU A 211 13.84 -17.37 -9.12
C LEU A 211 12.71 -18.26 -9.64
N ALA A 212 12.80 -19.56 -9.37
CA ALA A 212 11.70 -20.48 -9.67
C ALA A 212 10.48 -20.09 -8.84
N LYS A 213 9.29 -20.02 -9.45
CA LYS A 213 8.06 -19.58 -8.75
C LYS A 213 7.58 -20.56 -7.68
N SER A 214 7.95 -21.83 -7.82
CA SER A 214 7.82 -22.84 -6.77
C SER A 214 8.72 -22.55 -5.57
N ASP A 215 9.82 -21.82 -5.79
CA ASP A 215 10.80 -21.41 -4.80
C ASP A 215 10.50 -20.03 -4.16
N TYR A 216 9.98 -19.12 -4.98
CA TYR A 216 9.68 -17.73 -4.65
C TYR A 216 8.40 -17.30 -5.39
N GLY A 217 7.25 -17.50 -4.74
CA GLY A 217 5.90 -17.23 -5.27
C GLY A 217 5.23 -16.07 -4.54
N SER A 218 3.93 -16.16 -4.26
CA SER A 218 3.18 -15.19 -3.46
C SER A 218 2.47 -15.91 -2.33
N THR A 219 2.66 -15.42 -1.11
CA THR A 219 2.19 -16.02 0.14
C THR A 219 1.39 -15.01 0.94
N TRP A 220 0.24 -15.44 1.44
CA TRP A 220 -0.60 -14.69 2.39
C TRP A 220 -0.83 -15.53 3.65
N VAL A 221 -0.71 -14.92 4.82
CA VAL A 221 -0.78 -15.62 6.11
C VAL A 221 -1.65 -14.88 7.11
N THR A 222 -2.40 -15.60 7.93
CA THR A 222 -3.11 -15.03 9.08
C THR A 222 -2.17 -14.81 10.26
N GLU A 223 -2.55 -13.94 11.19
CA GLU A 223 -1.77 -13.70 12.41
C GLU A 223 -1.67 -14.97 13.28
N GLU A 224 -2.73 -15.79 13.30
CA GLU A 224 -2.77 -17.06 14.03
C GLU A 224 -1.78 -18.08 13.45
N PHE A 225 -1.64 -18.12 12.12
CA PHE A 225 -0.62 -18.95 11.47
C PHE A 225 0.78 -18.53 11.93
N VAL A 226 1.08 -17.24 11.86
CA VAL A 226 2.40 -16.72 12.26
C VAL A 226 2.69 -17.03 13.73
N ARG A 227 1.72 -16.82 14.62
CA ARG A 227 1.81 -17.19 16.04
C ARG A 227 2.14 -18.67 16.22
N LEU A 228 1.38 -19.55 15.58
CA LEU A 228 1.57 -21.00 15.68
C LEU A 228 2.96 -21.44 15.16
N ARG A 229 3.46 -20.81 14.09
CA ARG A 229 4.79 -21.11 13.55
C ARG A 229 5.90 -20.58 14.44
N LEU A 230 5.72 -19.44 15.09
CA LEU A 230 6.64 -18.93 16.10
C LEU A 230 6.74 -19.89 17.29
N ASP A 231 5.59 -20.29 17.85
CA ASP A 231 5.53 -21.23 18.99
C ASP A 231 6.20 -22.57 18.64
N HIS A 232 6.04 -23.06 17.40
CA HIS A 232 6.70 -24.28 16.94
C HIS A 232 8.21 -24.10 16.68
N ALA A 233 8.67 -22.89 16.35
CA ALA A 233 10.07 -22.61 16.04
C ALA A 233 10.93 -22.53 17.31
N ILE A 234 10.43 -21.88 18.37
CA ILE A 234 11.22 -21.56 19.57
C ILE A 234 10.52 -21.88 20.90
N GLY A 235 9.34 -22.50 20.86
CA GLY A 235 8.54 -22.84 22.04
C GLY A 235 7.46 -21.79 22.36
N PRO A 236 6.41 -22.18 23.12
CA PRO A 236 5.35 -21.25 23.50
C PRO A 236 5.88 -20.19 24.47
N GLY A 237 5.36 -18.97 24.33
CA GLY A 237 5.65 -17.85 25.23
C GLY A 237 6.50 -16.75 24.61
N ALA A 238 6.96 -16.88 23.37
CA ALA A 238 7.58 -15.80 22.63
C ALA A 238 6.61 -14.63 22.41
N SER A 239 7.13 -13.41 22.44
CA SER A 239 6.35 -12.21 22.15
C SER A 239 6.28 -12.00 20.63
N LEU A 240 5.07 -11.69 20.14
CA LEU A 240 4.86 -11.33 18.74
C LEU A 240 3.87 -10.19 18.69
N HIS A 241 4.22 -9.17 17.91
CA HIS A 241 3.39 -8.01 17.64
C HIS A 241 3.26 -7.81 16.13
N ARG A 242 2.04 -7.53 15.68
CA ARG A 242 1.73 -7.25 14.27
C ARG A 242 1.43 -5.77 14.11
N ILE A 243 2.16 -5.12 13.21
CA ILE A 243 1.85 -3.79 12.72
C ILE A 243 1.20 -3.96 11.35
N GLU A 244 -0.11 -3.74 11.31
CA GLU A 244 -0.90 -3.89 10.09
C GLU A 244 -0.41 -2.93 9.00
N ARG A 245 -0.10 -3.49 7.82
CA ARG A 245 0.48 -2.79 6.66
C ARG A 245 1.67 -1.88 6.99
N GLY A 246 2.51 -2.31 7.94
CA GLY A 246 3.66 -1.55 8.42
C GLY A 246 4.71 -1.20 7.36
N LEU A 247 4.75 -1.93 6.23
CA LEU A 247 5.62 -1.63 5.09
C LEU A 247 4.81 -1.34 3.81
N CYS A 248 5.13 -0.22 3.17
CA CYS A 248 4.61 0.19 1.86
C CYS A 248 3.07 0.20 1.75
N ASN A 249 2.35 0.36 2.87
CA ASN A 249 0.89 0.23 2.94
C ASN A 249 0.33 -1.09 2.38
N PHE A 250 1.16 -2.14 2.32
CA PHE A 250 0.85 -3.38 1.62
C PHE A 250 1.19 -4.64 2.43
N GLN A 251 2.31 -4.64 3.15
CA GLN A 251 2.77 -5.80 3.92
C GLN A 251 2.67 -5.53 5.42
N ASP A 252 2.12 -6.48 6.16
CA ASP A 252 2.15 -6.46 7.62
C ASP A 252 3.60 -6.63 8.10
N LEU A 253 3.96 -5.93 9.17
CA LEU A 253 5.27 -6.03 9.80
C LEU A 253 5.14 -6.76 11.13
N TYR A 254 5.79 -7.91 11.25
CA TYR A 254 5.79 -8.74 12.44
C TYR A 254 7.07 -8.54 13.24
N LEU A 255 6.93 -8.36 14.54
CA LEU A 255 8.01 -8.22 15.51
C LEU A 255 8.02 -9.46 16.39
N ALA A 256 8.93 -10.39 16.15
CA ALA A 256 9.08 -11.62 16.91
C ALA A 256 10.27 -11.52 17.86
N LEU A 257 10.01 -11.68 19.16
CA LEU A 257 11.03 -11.71 20.20
C LEU A 257 10.97 -13.05 20.93
N PRO A 258 12.11 -13.76 21.09
CA PRO A 258 12.13 -15.01 21.83
C PRO A 258 11.71 -14.87 23.30
N GLU A 259 11.87 -13.68 23.88
CA GLU A 259 11.46 -13.38 25.24
C GLU A 259 9.94 -13.15 25.34
N GLY A 260 9.35 -13.65 26.43
CA GLY A 260 7.92 -13.55 26.67
C GLY A 260 7.51 -12.32 27.48
N GLY A 261 6.27 -11.86 27.25
CA GLY A 261 5.67 -10.77 28.02
C GLY A 261 6.23 -9.38 27.69
N VAL A 262 6.79 -9.19 26.48
CA VAL A 262 7.24 -7.87 26.02
C VAL A 262 6.03 -6.94 25.89
N ASP A 263 6.12 -5.78 26.52
CA ASP A 263 5.10 -4.73 26.42
C ASP A 263 5.36 -3.83 25.21
N PHE A 264 4.51 -3.94 24.19
CA PHE A 264 4.56 -3.13 22.97
C PHE A 264 3.82 -1.79 23.11
N SER A 265 3.20 -1.48 24.25
CA SER A 265 2.42 -0.26 24.44
C SER A 265 3.23 1.03 24.25
N GLY A 266 4.55 0.97 24.46
CA GLY A 266 5.47 2.09 24.21
C GLY A 266 5.90 2.27 22.75
N LEU A 267 5.48 1.40 21.83
CA LEU A 267 5.80 1.50 20.41
C LEU A 267 4.84 2.49 19.72
N ASP A 268 5.21 3.76 19.68
CA ASP A 268 4.49 4.81 18.94
C ASP A 268 4.87 4.78 17.46
N PHE A 269 4.29 3.83 16.72
CA PHE A 269 4.60 3.62 15.30
C PHE A 269 3.85 4.61 14.40
N GLN A 270 4.59 5.43 13.67
CA GLN A 270 4.08 6.29 12.60
C GLN A 270 4.18 5.56 11.26
N GLY A 271 3.03 5.16 10.72
CA GLY A 271 2.96 4.47 9.43
C GLY A 271 3.20 5.40 8.24
N GLU A 272 3.55 4.80 7.10
CA GLU A 272 3.66 5.52 5.83
C GLU A 272 2.29 6.10 5.43
N PRO A 273 2.17 7.42 5.21
CA PRO A 273 0.92 7.99 4.73
C PRO A 273 0.64 7.57 3.29
N GLN A 274 -0.64 7.48 2.95
CA GLN A 274 -1.14 7.35 1.59
C GLN A 274 -1.65 8.72 1.12
N LEU A 275 -1.35 9.06 -0.12
CA LEU A 275 -1.79 10.30 -0.76
C LEU A 275 -2.39 9.96 -2.12
N SER A 276 -3.61 10.45 -2.34
CA SER A 276 -4.26 10.42 -3.64
C SER A 276 -4.37 11.83 -4.19
N LEU A 277 -3.86 12.03 -5.42
CA LEU A 277 -4.08 13.25 -6.21
C LEU A 277 -5.25 12.97 -7.16
N GLU A 278 -6.42 13.50 -6.84
CA GLU A 278 -7.65 13.26 -7.60
C GLU A 278 -7.95 14.41 -8.56
N ARG A 279 -7.45 15.62 -8.27
CA ARG A 279 -7.69 16.83 -9.04
C ARG A 279 -6.40 17.62 -9.20
N ALA A 280 -6.12 18.03 -10.44
CA ALA A 280 -5.09 19.00 -10.77
C ALA A 280 -5.58 19.86 -11.93
N ARG A 281 -5.68 21.18 -11.73
CA ARG A 281 -6.21 22.11 -12.74
C ARG A 281 -5.42 23.41 -12.76
N LEU A 282 -5.30 23.99 -13.95
CA LEU A 282 -4.77 25.34 -14.11
C LEU A 282 -5.91 26.35 -14.12
N GLU A 283 -5.83 27.31 -13.21
CA GLU A 283 -6.78 28.39 -13.04
C GLU A 283 -6.09 29.74 -13.29
N ASP A 284 -6.85 30.84 -13.26
CA ASP A 284 -6.35 32.22 -13.39
C ASP A 284 -5.48 32.42 -14.64
N GLY A 285 -5.93 31.87 -15.77
CA GLY A 285 -5.19 31.94 -17.05
C GLY A 285 -3.90 31.12 -17.07
N GLY A 286 -3.74 30.18 -16.13
CA GLY A 286 -2.56 29.33 -15.99
C GLY A 286 -1.52 29.83 -14.99
N ASN A 287 -1.87 30.82 -14.16
CA ASN A 287 -1.02 31.37 -13.10
C ASN A 287 -1.28 30.73 -11.73
N ARG A 288 -2.27 29.84 -11.61
CA ARG A 288 -2.57 29.10 -10.39
C ARG A 288 -2.78 27.63 -10.72
N LEU A 289 -2.21 26.75 -9.91
CA LEU A 289 -2.39 25.31 -9.98
C LEU A 289 -3.22 24.87 -8.77
N ASP A 290 -4.46 24.45 -9.01
CA ASP A 290 -5.36 23.93 -7.99
C ASP A 290 -5.20 22.41 -7.93
N LEU A 291 -4.78 21.90 -6.77
CA LEU A 291 -4.55 20.49 -6.49
C LEU A 291 -5.51 20.03 -5.39
N GLY A 292 -6.04 18.81 -5.50
CA GLY A 292 -6.92 18.26 -4.47
C GLY A 292 -7.00 16.74 -4.48
N GLY A 293 -7.42 16.17 -3.36
CA GLY A 293 -7.60 14.73 -3.21
C GLY A 293 -7.81 14.32 -1.76
N TRP A 294 -7.26 13.17 -1.37
CA TRP A 294 -7.29 12.70 0.01
C TRP A 294 -5.94 12.19 0.51
N VAL A 295 -5.78 12.17 1.82
CA VAL A 295 -4.61 11.65 2.54
C VAL A 295 -5.06 10.78 3.72
N ALA A 296 -4.36 9.69 4.00
CA ALA A 296 -4.68 8.83 5.12
C ALA A 296 -3.42 8.18 5.71
N VAL A 297 -3.48 7.81 6.98
CA VAL A 297 -2.45 6.99 7.63
C VAL A 297 -3.13 5.94 8.51
N ARG A 298 -2.59 4.71 8.53
CA ARG A 298 -3.12 3.61 9.36
C ARG A 298 -2.70 3.73 10.83
N SER A 299 -1.48 4.20 11.09
CA SER A 299 -0.96 4.42 12.44
C SER A 299 -0.25 5.76 12.54
N GLY A 300 -0.37 6.44 13.68
CA GLY A 300 0.15 7.80 13.88
C GLY A 300 -0.78 8.91 13.36
N ALA A 301 -0.24 10.09 13.09
CA ALA A 301 -1.03 11.26 12.71
C ALA A 301 -0.55 11.90 11.40
N ILE A 302 -1.36 12.82 10.87
CA ILE A 302 -1.02 13.69 9.75
C ILE A 302 -1.22 15.13 10.23
N HIS A 303 -0.20 15.96 10.08
CA HIS A 303 -0.27 17.38 10.42
C HIS A 303 -0.67 18.26 9.24
N GLY A 304 -0.43 17.81 8.01
CA GLY A 304 -0.82 18.54 6.83
C GLY A 304 -0.16 18.03 5.56
N ILE A 305 -0.40 18.76 4.48
CA ILE A 305 0.14 18.47 3.15
C ILE A 305 0.78 19.75 2.62
N GLU A 306 1.90 19.60 1.93
CA GLU A 306 2.64 20.68 1.29
C GLU A 306 2.81 20.41 -0.20
N ALA A 307 2.58 21.44 -1.01
CA ALA A 307 2.95 21.47 -2.43
C ALA A 307 4.22 22.29 -2.62
N MET A 308 5.16 21.73 -3.36
CA MET A 308 6.51 22.27 -3.53
C MET A 308 6.88 22.30 -5.00
N LEU A 309 7.57 23.34 -5.44
CA LEU A 309 8.01 23.50 -6.82
C LEU A 309 9.47 23.95 -6.84
N ASP A 310 10.34 23.16 -7.47
CA ASP A 310 11.79 23.44 -7.62
C ASP A 310 12.53 23.76 -6.31
N GLY A 311 12.03 23.24 -5.18
CA GLY A 311 12.62 23.45 -3.86
C GLY A 311 11.78 24.35 -2.95
N GLU A 312 10.98 25.23 -3.53
CA GLU A 312 10.20 26.25 -2.82
C GLU A 312 8.79 25.77 -2.48
N ARG A 313 8.26 26.20 -1.34
CA ARG A 313 6.90 25.84 -0.91
C ARG A 313 5.88 26.75 -1.57
N LEU A 314 4.99 26.18 -2.38
CA LEU A 314 3.91 26.93 -3.03
C LEU A 314 2.72 27.13 -2.09
N ALA A 315 2.29 26.06 -1.42
CA ALA A 315 1.12 26.05 -0.56
C ALA A 315 1.21 24.94 0.47
N ALA A 316 0.46 25.07 1.56
CA ALA A 316 0.28 24.04 2.57
C ALA A 316 -1.12 24.09 3.18
N VAL A 317 -1.62 22.95 3.62
CA VAL A 317 -2.91 22.82 4.31
C VAL A 317 -2.76 21.88 5.51
N ALA A 318 -3.28 22.30 6.66
CA ALA A 318 -3.32 21.49 7.89
C ALA A 318 -4.74 20.99 8.21
N GLY A 319 -5.77 21.77 7.84
CA GLY A 319 -7.17 21.40 8.04
C GLY A 319 -7.66 20.47 6.95
N LEU A 320 -7.79 19.17 7.27
CA LEU A 320 -8.33 18.18 6.34
C LEU A 320 -9.87 18.18 6.35
N GLU A 321 -10.50 18.11 5.19
CA GLU A 321 -11.94 18.13 5.01
C GLU A 321 -12.61 16.76 5.19
N PRO A 322 -13.90 16.70 5.57
CA PRO A 322 -14.64 15.44 5.64
C PRO A 322 -14.79 14.74 4.27
N ARG A 323 -14.43 13.46 4.21
CA ARG A 323 -14.57 12.53 3.08
C ARG A 323 -15.17 11.20 3.55
N PRO A 324 -16.50 11.12 3.72
CA PRO A 324 -17.17 9.88 4.14
C PRO A 324 -16.95 8.71 3.16
N ASP A 325 -16.76 9.01 1.88
CA ASP A 325 -16.41 8.05 0.83
C ASP A 325 -15.04 7.41 1.06
N VAL A 326 -14.05 8.19 1.49
CA VAL A 326 -12.71 7.68 1.81
C VAL A 326 -12.73 6.87 3.11
N ALA A 327 -13.46 7.32 4.13
CA ALA A 327 -13.65 6.55 5.36
C ALA A 327 -14.31 5.19 5.10
N ALA A 328 -15.31 5.14 4.21
CA ALA A 328 -15.94 3.90 3.79
C ALA A 328 -14.97 3.00 2.98
N PHE A 329 -14.21 3.59 2.05
CA PHE A 329 -13.23 2.87 1.24
C PHE A 329 -12.10 2.25 2.08
N LEU A 330 -11.60 2.97 3.09
CA LEU A 330 -10.54 2.50 3.98
C LEU A 330 -11.06 1.70 5.18
N GLY A 331 -12.38 1.63 5.37
CA GLY A 331 -13.03 0.85 6.42
C GLY A 331 -12.88 1.42 7.83
N SER A 332 -12.68 2.73 7.99
CA SER A 332 -12.48 3.35 9.31
C SER A 332 -12.93 4.81 9.38
N GLU A 333 -13.69 5.16 10.42
CA GLU A 333 -14.11 6.55 10.69
C GLU A 333 -12.92 7.48 11.00
N ARG A 334 -11.77 6.94 11.39
CA ARG A 334 -10.51 7.67 11.52
C ARG A 334 -10.19 8.48 10.25
N HIS A 335 -10.51 7.93 9.09
CA HIS A 335 -10.19 8.54 7.79
C HIS A 335 -11.28 9.49 7.31
N LEU A 336 -12.26 9.84 8.17
CA LEU A 336 -13.31 10.80 7.83
C LEU A 336 -12.70 12.15 7.46
N ARG A 337 -11.71 12.64 8.18
CA ARG A 337 -11.04 13.92 7.84
C ARG A 337 -9.78 13.66 7.04
N SER A 338 -9.93 13.38 5.76
CA SER A 338 -8.84 13.02 4.84
C SER A 338 -8.77 13.91 3.60
N GLY A 339 -9.79 14.72 3.31
CA GLY A 339 -9.82 15.58 2.13
C GLY A 339 -8.83 16.73 2.23
N TRP A 340 -8.23 17.13 1.11
CA TRP A 340 -7.33 18.26 1.05
C TRP A 340 -7.44 18.99 -0.27
N ASP A 341 -7.19 20.30 -0.21
CA ASP A 341 -7.16 21.20 -1.35
C ASP A 341 -6.07 22.25 -1.18
N LEU A 342 -5.36 22.52 -2.26
CA LEU A 342 -4.24 23.47 -2.33
C LEU A 342 -4.40 24.36 -3.56
N ALA A 343 -4.53 25.66 -3.33
CA ALA A 343 -4.43 26.67 -4.38
C ALA A 343 -2.97 27.15 -4.46
N CYS A 344 -2.25 26.71 -5.48
CA CYS A 344 -0.80 26.93 -5.60
C CYS A 344 -0.53 28.07 -6.60
N PRO A 345 -0.15 29.28 -6.17
CA PRO A 345 0.25 30.33 -7.10
C PRO A 345 1.52 29.91 -7.84
N LEU A 346 1.51 29.97 -9.16
CA LEU A 346 2.65 29.62 -9.99
C LEU A 346 3.50 30.87 -10.26
N PRO A 347 4.82 30.83 -9.98
CA PRO A 347 5.72 31.91 -10.37
C PRO A 347 5.66 32.19 -11.88
N PRO A 348 5.76 33.46 -12.31
CA PRO A 348 5.84 33.79 -13.73
C PRO A 348 7.00 33.06 -14.43
N GLY A 349 6.73 32.48 -15.61
CA GLY A 349 7.74 31.75 -16.37
C GLY A 349 7.99 30.30 -15.91
N THR A 350 7.21 29.79 -14.95
CA THR A 350 7.29 28.38 -14.53
C THR A 350 7.13 27.44 -15.72
N SER A 351 8.12 26.57 -15.93
CA SER A 351 8.04 25.51 -16.94
C SER A 351 7.08 24.42 -16.48
N ARG A 352 6.10 24.08 -17.31
CA ARG A 352 5.12 23.04 -16.97
C ARG A 352 5.66 21.63 -17.12
N THR A 353 6.73 21.46 -17.90
CA THR A 353 7.30 20.16 -18.28
C THR A 353 8.57 19.83 -17.53
N SER A 354 9.32 20.84 -17.08
CA SER A 354 10.61 20.64 -16.42
C SER A 354 10.66 21.06 -14.95
N ALA A 355 9.71 21.88 -14.48
CA ALA A 355 9.65 22.21 -13.06
C ALA A 355 9.22 20.97 -12.26
N VAL A 356 9.86 20.74 -11.12
CA VAL A 356 9.63 19.58 -10.27
C VAL A 356 8.61 19.93 -9.21
N LEU A 357 7.36 19.54 -9.45
CA LEU A 357 6.28 19.57 -8.49
C LEU A 357 6.37 18.36 -7.57
N ARG A 358 6.21 18.58 -6.26
CA ARG A 358 6.13 17.52 -5.25
C ARG A 358 4.97 17.75 -4.30
N LEU A 359 4.38 16.65 -3.88
CA LEU A 359 3.41 16.62 -2.80
C LEU A 359 3.99 15.83 -1.64
N ARG A 360 4.03 16.48 -0.47
CA ARG A 360 4.55 15.90 0.76
C ARG A 360 3.46 15.90 1.81
N VAL A 361 3.41 14.83 2.60
CA VAL A 361 2.59 14.76 3.81
C VAL A 361 3.48 15.02 5.00
N VAL A 362 3.12 15.97 5.86
CA VAL A 362 3.81 16.17 7.14
C VAL A 362 3.18 15.19 8.13
N ASP A 363 3.96 14.21 8.57
CA ASP A 363 3.51 13.18 9.49
C ASP A 363 3.37 13.69 10.94
N GLY A 364 2.87 12.85 11.85
CA GLY A 364 2.68 13.16 13.27
C GLY A 364 3.97 13.49 14.03
N ARG A 365 5.14 13.21 13.45
CA ARG A 365 6.46 13.58 14.00
C ARG A 365 6.96 14.91 13.44
N GLY A 366 6.16 15.57 12.59
CA GLY A 366 6.53 16.79 11.88
C GLY A 366 7.50 16.55 10.73
N ARG A 367 7.66 15.30 10.28
CA ARG A 367 8.60 14.96 9.18
C ARG A 367 7.88 14.98 7.84
N PRO A 368 8.46 15.60 6.80
CA PRO A 368 7.89 15.55 5.46
C PRO A 368 8.08 14.15 4.86
N GLN A 369 6.99 13.58 4.35
CA GLN A 369 6.92 12.32 3.63
C GLN A 369 6.60 12.62 2.16
N PRO A 370 7.60 12.67 1.26
CA PRO A 370 7.35 12.92 -0.16
C PRO A 370 6.68 11.68 -0.79
N LEU A 371 5.44 11.84 -1.26
CA LEU A 371 4.64 10.72 -1.78
C LEU A 371 4.38 10.81 -3.28
N TRP A 372 4.46 12.01 -3.85
CA TRP A 372 4.28 12.23 -5.28
C TRP A 372 5.29 13.26 -5.79
N ALA A 373 5.86 13.00 -6.96
CA ALA A 373 6.76 13.92 -7.65
C ALA A 373 6.61 13.78 -9.17
N GLY A 374 6.71 14.90 -9.89
CA GLY A 374 6.61 14.93 -11.34
C GLY A 374 6.58 16.37 -11.87
N SER A 375 6.34 16.51 -13.17
CA SER A 375 6.09 17.83 -13.76
C SER A 375 4.67 18.32 -13.45
N ILE A 376 4.40 19.61 -13.67
CA ILE A 376 3.03 20.14 -13.60
C ILE A 376 2.14 19.42 -14.62
N GLU A 377 2.64 19.17 -15.83
CA GLU A 377 1.89 18.43 -16.86
C GLU A 377 1.57 16.99 -16.42
N SER A 378 2.50 16.32 -15.75
CA SER A 378 2.27 14.99 -15.16
C SER A 378 1.19 15.03 -14.07
N ALA A 379 1.13 16.08 -13.25
CA ALA A 379 0.05 16.26 -12.27
C ALA A 379 -1.31 16.47 -12.95
N LEU A 380 -1.37 17.33 -13.97
CA LEU A 380 -2.60 17.58 -14.75
C LEU A 380 -3.11 16.30 -15.41
N LEU A 381 -2.21 15.50 -15.97
CA LEU A 381 -2.55 14.19 -16.54
C LEU A 381 -3.08 13.23 -15.46
N ALA A 382 -2.42 13.18 -14.29
CA ALA A 382 -2.86 12.33 -13.18
C ALA A 382 -4.27 12.71 -12.69
N GLY A 383 -4.52 14.01 -12.48
CA GLY A 383 -5.85 14.51 -12.11
C GLY A 383 -6.91 14.21 -13.16
N SER A 384 -6.59 14.40 -14.45
CA SER A 384 -7.51 14.10 -15.55
C SER A 384 -7.85 12.61 -15.64
N ARG A 385 -6.87 11.72 -15.42
CA ARG A 385 -7.09 10.26 -15.38
C ARG A 385 -8.03 9.88 -14.22
N GLN A 386 -7.80 10.41 -13.03
CA GLN A 386 -8.64 10.13 -11.85
C GLN A 386 -10.08 10.63 -12.02
N GLU A 387 -10.25 11.84 -12.57
CA GLU A 387 -11.58 12.36 -12.87
C GLU A 387 -12.32 11.51 -13.92
N GLY A 388 -11.61 11.04 -14.96
CA GLY A 388 -12.14 10.10 -15.94
C GLY A 388 -12.57 8.75 -15.34
N GLU A 389 -11.75 8.17 -14.47
CA GLU A 389 -12.07 6.93 -13.75
C GLU A 389 -13.30 7.09 -12.85
N LYS A 390 -13.42 8.23 -12.15
CA LYS A 390 -14.58 8.55 -11.33
C LYS A 390 -15.85 8.64 -12.16
N LEU A 391 -15.83 9.41 -13.25
CA LEU A 391 -16.98 9.54 -14.16
C LEU A 391 -17.38 8.19 -14.77
N PHE A 392 -16.41 7.34 -15.11
CA PHE A 392 -16.69 6.00 -15.61
C PHE A 392 -17.39 5.11 -14.57
N ARG A 393 -16.95 5.15 -13.31
CA ARG A 393 -17.60 4.42 -12.20
C ARG A 393 -19.03 4.90 -11.98
N GLU A 394 -19.27 6.21 -11.95
CA GLU A 394 -20.60 6.79 -11.77
C GLU A 394 -21.54 6.43 -12.92
N LEU A 395 -21.05 6.49 -14.17
CA LEU A 395 -21.80 6.07 -15.34
C LEU A 395 -22.17 4.59 -15.27
N TRP A 396 -21.23 3.73 -14.87
CA TRP A 396 -21.47 2.29 -14.74
C TRP A 396 -22.52 1.97 -13.67
N GLN A 397 -22.44 2.63 -12.50
CA GLN A 397 -23.45 2.49 -11.44
C GLN A 397 -24.84 2.97 -11.90
N SER A 398 -24.90 4.10 -12.59
CA SER A 398 -26.15 4.64 -13.14
C SER A 398 -26.79 3.69 -14.17
N GLN A 399 -25.97 3.07 -15.03
CA GLN A 399 -26.44 2.07 -15.99
C GLN A 399 -27.00 0.82 -15.32
N ASN A 400 -26.37 0.33 -14.25
CA ASN A 400 -26.86 -0.83 -13.50
C ASN A 400 -28.19 -0.53 -12.79
N LEU A 401 -28.30 0.63 -12.11
CA LEU A 401 -29.55 1.06 -11.49
C LEU A 401 -30.67 1.20 -12.52
N LEU A 402 -30.38 1.77 -13.69
CA LEU A 402 -31.35 1.88 -14.78
C LEU A 402 -31.77 0.50 -15.31
N ALA A 403 -30.85 -0.46 -15.39
CA ALA A 403 -31.16 -1.84 -15.79
C ALA A 403 -32.08 -2.53 -14.77
N GLU A 404 -31.82 -2.36 -13.47
CA GLU A 404 -32.69 -2.88 -12.41
C GLU A 404 -34.09 -2.26 -12.46
N GLU A 405 -34.19 -0.94 -12.58
CA GLU A 405 -35.48 -0.25 -12.67
C GLU A 405 -36.26 -0.66 -13.92
N ARG A 406 -35.57 -0.86 -15.06
CA ARG A 406 -36.19 -1.42 -16.28
C ARG A 406 -36.70 -2.84 -16.06
N ALA A 407 -35.97 -3.69 -15.35
CA ALA A 407 -36.41 -5.03 -15.01
C ALA A 407 -37.65 -5.01 -14.11
N ARG A 408 -37.66 -4.16 -13.07
CA ARG A 408 -38.83 -3.98 -12.19
C ARG A 408 -40.04 -3.45 -12.95
N ALA A 409 -39.85 -2.46 -13.83
CA ALA A 409 -40.92 -1.91 -14.67
C ALA A 409 -41.51 -2.96 -15.63
N ALA A 410 -40.66 -3.82 -16.20
CA ALA A 410 -41.10 -4.92 -17.05
C ALA A 410 -41.99 -5.93 -16.29
N VAL A 411 -41.57 -6.31 -15.07
CA VAL A 411 -42.37 -7.18 -14.19
C VAL A 411 -43.72 -6.53 -13.85
N ALA A 412 -43.71 -5.28 -13.38
CA ALA A 412 -44.94 -4.55 -13.03
C ALA A 412 -45.89 -4.39 -14.23
N THR A 413 -45.34 -4.18 -15.43
CA THR A 413 -46.13 -4.10 -16.67
C THR A 413 -46.79 -5.45 -16.98
N GLY A 414 -46.04 -6.56 -16.84
CA GLY A 414 -46.58 -7.91 -17.02
C GLY A 414 -47.68 -8.26 -16.01
N GLU A 415 -47.52 -7.88 -14.73
CA GLU A 415 -48.55 -8.05 -13.70
C GLU A 415 -49.80 -7.22 -13.99
N ALA A 416 -49.63 -5.96 -14.40
CA ALA A 416 -50.74 -5.08 -14.77
C ALA A 416 -51.52 -5.63 -15.97
N GLU A 417 -50.83 -6.18 -16.97
CA GLU A 417 -51.46 -6.84 -18.11
C GLU A 417 -52.21 -8.11 -17.70
N ALA A 418 -51.61 -8.96 -16.85
CA ALA A 418 -52.28 -10.14 -16.32
C ALA A 418 -53.55 -9.79 -15.50
N LEU A 419 -53.49 -8.74 -14.68
CA LEU A 419 -54.64 -8.22 -13.94
C LEU A 419 -55.72 -7.69 -14.89
N ARG A 420 -55.35 -6.94 -15.93
CA ARG A 420 -56.30 -6.47 -16.95
C ARG A 420 -57.00 -7.63 -17.65
N VAL A 421 -56.26 -8.66 -18.06
CA VAL A 421 -56.83 -9.87 -18.67
C VAL A 421 -57.80 -10.56 -17.70
N ARG A 422 -57.43 -10.68 -16.42
CA ARG A 422 -58.30 -11.29 -15.39
C ARG A 422 -59.56 -10.48 -15.14
N ILE A 423 -59.47 -9.14 -15.07
CA ILE A 423 -60.63 -8.25 -14.93
C ILE A 423 -61.56 -8.40 -16.13
N GLN A 424 -61.03 -8.36 -17.36
CA GLN A 424 -61.83 -8.56 -18.57
C GLN A 424 -62.53 -9.92 -18.57
N ALA A 425 -61.84 -11.01 -18.19
CA ALA A 425 -62.43 -12.33 -18.08
C ALA A 425 -63.55 -12.39 -17.01
N MET A 426 -63.33 -11.73 -15.86
CA MET A 426 -64.33 -11.61 -14.80
C MET A 426 -65.56 -10.82 -15.27
N GLU A 427 -65.36 -9.68 -15.95
CA GLU A 427 -66.43 -8.84 -16.51
C GLU A 427 -67.24 -9.57 -17.59
N ALA A 428 -66.60 -10.43 -18.38
CA ALA A 428 -67.25 -11.23 -19.39
C ALA A 428 -68.10 -12.40 -18.83
N SER A 429 -67.87 -12.79 -17.56
CA SER A 429 -68.52 -13.94 -16.93
C SER A 429 -70.03 -13.76 -16.73
N ARG A 430 -70.78 -14.87 -16.78
CA ARG A 430 -72.24 -14.85 -16.59
C ARG A 430 -72.63 -14.33 -15.20
N PHE A 431 -71.87 -14.71 -14.17
CA PHE A 431 -72.10 -14.26 -12.80
C PHE A 431 -71.98 -12.74 -12.68
N TRP A 432 -70.90 -12.14 -13.22
CA TRP A 432 -70.69 -10.70 -13.17
C TRP A 432 -71.78 -9.91 -13.93
N LYS A 433 -72.18 -10.41 -15.11
CA LYS A 433 -73.28 -9.83 -15.90
C LYS A 433 -74.63 -9.90 -15.16
N ILE A 434 -74.95 -11.04 -14.54
CA ILE A 434 -76.17 -11.22 -13.74
C ILE A 434 -76.14 -10.30 -12.50
N ARG A 435 -75.00 -10.25 -11.80
CA ARG A 435 -74.79 -9.37 -10.65
C ARG A 435 -75.03 -7.91 -11.05
N ASN A 436 -74.44 -7.43 -12.15
CA ASN A 436 -74.62 -6.06 -12.62
C ASN A 436 -76.07 -5.78 -13.05
N ALA A 437 -76.74 -6.73 -13.71
CA ALA A 437 -78.17 -6.61 -14.04
C ALA A 437 -79.05 -6.52 -12.78
N TRP A 438 -78.75 -7.32 -11.76
CA TRP A 438 -79.45 -7.27 -10.46
C TRP A 438 -79.22 -5.94 -9.73
N PHE A 439 -78.00 -5.42 -9.72
CA PHE A 439 -77.72 -4.08 -9.17
C PHE A 439 -78.43 -2.97 -9.94
N ALA A 440 -78.54 -3.08 -11.28
CA ALA A 440 -79.33 -2.13 -12.07
C ALA A 440 -80.82 -2.16 -11.70
N VAL A 441 -81.40 -3.35 -11.49
CA VAL A 441 -82.79 -3.50 -11.00
C VAL A 441 -82.95 -2.91 -9.61
N LYS A 442 -82.02 -3.18 -8.68
CA LYS A 442 -82.06 -2.60 -7.33
C LYS A 442 -82.00 -1.08 -7.34
N ARG A 443 -81.19 -0.47 -8.22
CA ARG A 443 -81.15 0.99 -8.39
C ARG A 443 -82.45 1.54 -8.95
N TRP A 444 -83.03 0.88 -9.95
CA TRP A 444 -84.33 1.27 -10.50
C TRP A 444 -85.46 1.20 -9.44
N LEU A 445 -85.38 0.25 -8.52
CA LEU A 445 -86.30 0.09 -7.39
C LEU A 445 -85.97 0.98 -6.17
N GLY A 446 -84.91 1.80 -6.21
CA GLY A 446 -84.51 2.67 -5.09
C GLY A 446 -83.96 1.92 -3.86
N LEU A 447 -83.52 0.67 -4.02
CA LEU A 447 -83.10 -0.21 -2.91
C LEU A 447 -81.61 -0.08 -2.55
N THR A 448 -80.83 0.76 -3.26
CA THR A 448 -79.41 1.02 -2.99
C THR A 448 -78.92 2.29 -3.72
N GLU A 449 -77.98 3.01 -3.10
CA GLU A 449 -77.27 4.18 -3.66
C GLU A 449 -75.84 3.87 -4.14
N GLU A 450 -75.39 2.61 -4.07
CA GLU A 450 -74.06 2.22 -4.56
C GLU A 450 -73.98 2.42 -6.08
N ARG A 451 -73.01 3.23 -6.52
CA ARG A 451 -72.74 3.48 -7.93
C ARG A 451 -72.19 2.25 -8.63
#